data_AF-J8EQ73-F1
#
_entry.id   AF-J8EQ73-F1
#
_cell.length_a   1.000
_cell.length_b   1.000
_cell.length_c   1.000
_cell.angle_alpha   90.00
_cell.angle_beta   90.00
_cell.angle_gamma   90.00
#
_symmetry.space_group_name_H-M   'P 1'
#
loop_
_entity.id
_entity.type
_entity.pdbx_description
1 polymer ?
#
loop_
_entity_poly.entity_id
_entity_poly.type
_entity_poly.pdbx_seq_one_letter_code
_entity_poly.pdbx_strand_id
1 'polypeptide(L)'
;MKFRGEELELIPNFGEAATKQEVKQEVTVPHEADVFTELSNVAQRDKYVERIEVLSKVGGLLLLEDMEMATTKQVATFYNVEHHVIRDVIKVHGDELKQDGMYLAKYGEIKDEVNKDYSTLLESGVSYRGTYLFPRRSILRIGMLLRDSDVAKEVRTQLLNIEEKAEVPMKVIEVNKELELQAELGKAFMSGNITALAQATARLSEYKNRLITEIEEERDEYRAELDVINGTDLISLKNVGLEYLGGISSARIRKFLQYNGVLGNVRTDGHYTANVKYAKYFKLSTTVKNDRLCKTLKATREGASFIAELYEKHNAEKSA
;
A
#
# COMPACT_ATOMS: atom_id res chain seq x y z
N MET A 1 -30.90 3.43 -73.81
CA MET A 1 -31.42 4.81 -73.71
C MET A 1 -30.47 5.59 -72.80
N LYS A 2 -29.96 6.73 -73.29
CA LYS A 2 -28.94 7.56 -72.63
C LYS A 2 -29.57 8.41 -71.51
N PHE A 3 -28.94 8.46 -70.35
CA PHE A 3 -29.05 9.56 -69.39
C PHE A 3 -27.59 9.99 -69.11
N ARG A 4 -27.03 10.93 -69.90
CA ARG A 4 -26.94 12.39 -69.64
C ARG A 4 -26.52 12.69 -68.22
N GLY A 5 -25.24 13.05 -68.07
CA GLY A 5 -24.68 13.58 -66.83
C GLY A 5 -25.27 14.94 -66.52
N GLU A 6 -25.59 15.14 -65.24
CA GLU A 6 -25.83 16.44 -64.65
C GLU A 6 -24.57 16.87 -63.92
N GLU A 7 -24.18 18.12 -64.16
CA GLU A 7 -22.99 18.79 -63.64
C GLU A 7 -23.04 18.89 -62.12
N LEU A 8 -22.00 18.37 -61.45
CA LEU A 8 -21.76 18.65 -60.03
C LEU A 8 -20.96 19.95 -59.94
N GLU A 9 -21.65 21.06 -59.67
CA GLU A 9 -21.01 22.31 -59.25
C GLU A 9 -20.46 22.16 -57.83
N LEU A 10 -19.12 22.15 -57.71
CA LEU A 10 -18.43 22.25 -56.43
C LEU A 10 -18.47 23.71 -55.97
N ILE A 11 -19.39 24.05 -55.07
CA ILE A 11 -19.34 25.30 -54.31
C ILE A 11 -18.29 25.14 -53.20
N PRO A 12 -17.16 25.87 -53.21
CA PRO A 12 -16.23 25.88 -52.08
C PRO A 12 -16.89 26.60 -50.91
N ASN A 13 -17.22 25.87 -49.84
CA ASN A 13 -17.72 26.45 -48.61
C ASN A 13 -16.57 27.17 -47.87
N PHE A 14 -16.40 28.46 -48.16
CA PHE A 14 -15.49 29.33 -47.45
C PHE A 14 -16.08 29.71 -46.08
N GLY A 15 -15.74 28.88 -45.09
CA GLY A 15 -15.66 29.26 -43.67
C GLY A 15 -16.68 30.29 -43.18
N GLU A 16 -17.94 29.89 -43.03
CA GLU A 16 -18.84 30.60 -42.14
C GLU A 16 -18.41 30.30 -40.70
N ALA A 17 -17.95 31.35 -40.02
CA ALA A 17 -17.57 31.34 -38.63
C ALA A 17 -18.75 30.89 -37.77
N ALA A 18 -18.69 29.64 -37.30
CA ALA A 18 -19.62 29.12 -36.31
C ALA A 18 -19.67 30.08 -35.12
N THR A 19 -20.85 30.64 -34.89
CA THR A 19 -21.19 31.45 -33.73
C THR A 19 -20.70 30.74 -32.47
N LYS A 20 -19.91 31.47 -31.66
CA LYS A 20 -19.50 31.05 -30.32
C LYS A 20 -20.75 30.70 -29.51
N GLN A 21 -21.12 29.43 -29.49
CA GLN A 21 -21.97 28.90 -28.45
C GLN A 21 -21.11 28.87 -27.19
N GLU A 22 -21.31 29.87 -26.33
CA GLU A 22 -20.94 29.75 -24.93
C GLU A 22 -21.72 28.56 -24.36
N VAL A 23 -21.09 27.38 -24.42
CA VAL A 23 -21.53 26.22 -23.65
C VAL A 23 -21.27 26.59 -22.20
N LYS A 24 -22.27 27.18 -21.54
CA LYS A 24 -22.38 27.10 -20.10
C LYS A 24 -22.57 25.62 -19.77
N GLN A 25 -21.45 24.93 -19.55
CA GLN A 25 -21.47 23.70 -18.77
C GLN A 25 -21.89 24.13 -17.37
N GLU A 26 -23.19 24.14 -17.10
CA GLU A 26 -23.68 23.92 -15.75
C GLU A 26 -23.21 22.52 -15.38
N VAL A 27 -22.03 22.47 -14.74
CA VAL A 27 -21.58 21.31 -13.99
C VAL A 27 -22.56 21.19 -12.83
N THR A 28 -23.66 20.48 -13.04
CA THR A 28 -24.47 19.95 -11.95
C THR A 28 -23.58 18.99 -11.18
N VAL A 29 -22.95 19.51 -10.13
CA VAL A 29 -22.30 18.75 -9.07
C VAL A 29 -23.36 17.79 -8.51
N PRO A 30 -23.28 16.47 -8.75
CA PRO A 30 -24.14 15.56 -8.00
C PRO A 30 -23.75 15.71 -6.54
N HIS A 31 -24.73 15.99 -5.70
CA HIS A 31 -24.55 16.30 -4.28
C HIS A 31 -23.69 15.22 -3.60
N GLU A 32 -22.42 15.54 -3.30
CA GLU A 32 -21.40 14.67 -2.68
C GLU A 32 -21.79 14.11 -1.29
N ALA A 33 -22.99 14.45 -0.79
CA ALA A 33 -23.49 14.06 0.51
C ALA A 33 -24.17 12.68 0.56
N ASP A 34 -24.53 12.08 -0.58
CA ASP A 34 -25.37 10.86 -0.61
C ASP A 34 -24.60 9.53 -0.74
N VAL A 35 -23.28 9.56 -0.90
CA VAL A 35 -22.47 8.33 -1.10
C VAL A 35 -22.48 7.42 0.14
N PHE A 36 -22.45 7.97 1.35
CA PHE A 36 -22.36 7.18 2.58
C PHE A 36 -23.71 6.80 3.19
N THR A 37 -24.77 7.56 2.90
CA THR A 37 -26.09 7.46 3.56
C THR A 37 -27.00 6.41 2.91
N GLU A 38 -26.68 5.96 1.70
CA GLU A 38 -27.44 4.93 1.00
C GLU A 38 -27.20 3.52 1.56
N LEU A 39 -28.28 2.74 1.69
CA LEU A 39 -28.26 1.36 2.21
C LEU A 39 -27.34 0.43 1.40
N SER A 40 -27.20 0.65 0.09
CA SER A 40 -26.37 -0.16 -0.81
C SER A 40 -24.87 -0.01 -0.61
N ASN A 41 -24.40 1.09 -0.01
CA ASN A 41 -22.98 1.47 -0.01
C ASN A 41 -22.22 0.99 1.23
N VAL A 42 -22.49 -0.25 1.67
CA VAL A 42 -21.82 -0.89 2.82
C VAL A 42 -20.32 -1.00 2.61
N ALA A 43 -19.89 -1.41 1.41
CA ALA A 43 -18.48 -1.60 1.07
C ALA A 43 -17.66 -0.32 1.13
N GLN A 44 -18.26 0.83 0.79
CA GLN A 44 -17.59 2.11 0.96
C GLN A 44 -17.43 2.44 2.43
N ARG A 45 -18.49 2.33 3.25
CA ARG A 45 -18.40 2.58 4.71
C ARG A 45 -17.29 1.75 5.36
N ASP A 46 -17.19 0.46 5.02
CA ASP A 46 -16.16 -0.43 5.57
C ASP A 46 -14.72 0.03 5.29
N LYS A 47 -14.46 0.68 4.15
CA LYS A 47 -13.13 1.24 3.80
C LYS A 47 -12.69 2.34 4.79
N TYR A 48 -13.63 3.08 5.38
CA TYR A 48 -13.32 4.26 6.20
C TYR A 48 -13.50 4.06 7.71
N VAL A 49 -14.09 2.96 8.15
CA VAL A 49 -14.39 2.70 9.58
C VAL A 49 -13.14 2.66 10.46
N GLU A 50 -11.98 2.38 9.89
CA GLU A 50 -10.69 2.38 10.61
C GLU A 50 -10.12 3.78 10.84
N ARG A 51 -10.62 4.81 10.16
CA ARG A 51 -10.12 6.20 10.24
C ARG A 51 -10.70 6.96 11.43
N ILE A 52 -10.48 6.43 12.62
CA ILE A 52 -10.99 6.97 13.90
C ILE A 52 -10.44 8.38 14.18
N GLU A 53 -9.28 8.73 13.61
CA GLU A 53 -8.65 10.05 13.72
C GLU A 53 -9.51 11.21 13.22
N VAL A 54 -10.52 10.95 12.39
CA VAL A 54 -11.44 12.01 11.93
C VAL A 54 -12.31 12.51 13.08
N LEU A 55 -12.68 11.64 14.01
CA LEU A 55 -13.54 12.01 15.14
C LEU A 55 -12.86 13.06 16.03
N SER A 56 -11.55 12.95 16.27
CA SER A 56 -10.81 13.91 17.11
C SER A 56 -10.60 15.27 16.44
N LYS A 57 -10.70 15.34 15.10
CA LYS A 57 -10.56 16.59 14.33
C LYS A 57 -11.85 17.39 14.27
N VAL A 58 -13.00 16.73 14.15
CA VAL A 58 -14.32 17.38 14.05
C VAL A 58 -14.83 17.84 15.42
N GLY A 59 -14.48 17.16 16.50
CA GLY A 59 -14.84 17.59 17.84
C GLY A 59 -14.26 16.72 18.94
N GLY A 60 -14.16 17.26 20.16
CA GLY A 60 -13.76 16.48 21.33
C GLY A 60 -14.82 15.43 21.65
N LEU A 61 -14.56 14.18 21.27
CA LEU A 61 -15.46 13.06 21.55
C LEU A 61 -15.60 12.86 23.07
N LEU A 62 -16.78 13.13 23.63
CA LEU A 62 -17.07 12.92 25.05
C LEU A 62 -17.38 11.44 25.29
N LEU A 63 -16.34 10.65 25.53
CA LEU A 63 -16.44 9.24 25.92
C LEU A 63 -16.80 9.13 27.41
N LEU A 64 -17.35 7.98 27.81
CA LEU A 64 -17.35 7.59 29.22
C LEU A 64 -15.90 7.45 29.67
N GLU A 65 -15.55 8.21 30.71
CA GLU A 65 -14.28 8.04 31.42
C GLU A 65 -14.11 6.56 31.80
N ASP A 66 -12.89 6.05 31.63
CA ASP A 66 -12.44 4.67 31.89
C ASP A 66 -12.83 3.58 30.86
N MET A 67 -13.88 3.76 30.06
CA MET A 67 -14.34 2.71 29.11
C MET A 67 -13.96 2.95 27.64
N GLU A 68 -13.51 4.14 27.23
CA GLU A 68 -13.34 4.53 25.81
C GLU A 68 -14.58 4.33 24.90
N MET A 69 -15.76 4.11 25.50
CA MET A 69 -17.05 3.92 24.83
C MET A 69 -17.96 5.12 25.07
N ALA A 70 -18.88 5.41 24.15
CA ALA A 70 -19.91 6.42 24.36
C ALA A 70 -21.28 5.77 24.58
N THR A 71 -22.14 6.41 25.37
CA THR A 71 -23.57 6.06 25.45
C THR A 71 -24.35 6.62 24.27
N THR A 72 -25.57 6.10 24.07
CA THR A 72 -26.50 6.66 23.06
C THR A 72 -26.72 8.16 23.23
N LYS A 73 -26.78 8.65 24.48
CA LYS A 73 -26.99 10.06 24.79
C LYS A 73 -25.76 10.90 24.41
N GLN A 74 -24.56 10.43 24.72
CA GLN A 74 -23.32 11.12 24.37
C GLN A 74 -23.11 11.19 22.85
N VAL A 75 -23.42 10.12 22.11
CA VAL A 75 -23.36 10.12 20.64
C VAL A 75 -24.36 11.10 20.04
N ALA A 76 -25.58 11.16 20.58
CA ALA A 76 -26.58 12.14 20.14
C ALA A 76 -26.11 13.58 20.36
N THR A 77 -25.50 13.86 21.53
CA THR A 77 -24.90 15.17 21.83
C THR A 77 -23.75 15.49 20.88
N PHE A 78 -22.86 14.54 20.60
CA PHE A 78 -21.70 14.74 19.72
C PHE A 78 -22.13 15.15 18.29
N TYR A 79 -23.12 14.46 17.72
CA TYR A 79 -23.63 14.78 16.39
C TYR A 79 -24.70 15.88 16.37
N ASN A 80 -25.03 16.49 17.52
CA ASN A 80 -26.10 17.47 17.66
C ASN A 80 -27.44 17.00 17.06
N VAL A 81 -27.82 15.75 17.37
CA VAL A 81 -29.09 15.14 16.92
C VAL A 81 -29.94 14.72 18.11
N GLU A 82 -31.24 14.58 17.87
CA GLU A 82 -32.14 14.06 18.90
C GLU A 82 -31.88 12.57 19.18
N HIS A 83 -32.12 12.17 20.43
CA HIS A 83 -31.92 10.79 20.88
C HIS A 83 -32.73 9.75 20.06
N HIS A 84 -33.88 10.13 19.52
CA HIS A 84 -34.71 9.22 18.74
C HIS A 84 -34.05 8.86 17.39
N VAL A 85 -33.34 9.81 16.77
CA VAL A 85 -32.66 9.62 15.48
C VAL A 85 -31.61 8.51 15.58
N ILE A 86 -30.78 8.54 16.63
CA ILE A 86 -29.79 7.49 16.87
C ILE A 86 -30.48 6.12 17.07
N ARG A 87 -31.62 6.09 17.76
CA ARG A 87 -32.38 4.83 17.94
C ARG A 87 -32.90 4.28 16.61
N ASP A 88 -33.31 5.14 15.69
CA ASP A 88 -33.78 4.70 14.38
C ASP A 88 -32.62 4.22 13.49
N VAL A 89 -31.45 4.86 13.56
CA VAL A 89 -30.22 4.34 12.92
C VAL A 89 -29.88 2.94 13.45
N ILE A 90 -29.99 2.70 14.76
CA ILE A 90 -29.75 1.37 15.36
C ILE A 90 -30.74 0.33 14.84
N LYS A 91 -32.02 0.70 14.61
CA LYS A 91 -33.01 -0.24 14.09
C LYS A 91 -32.74 -0.63 12.64
N VAL A 92 -32.29 0.33 11.83
CA VAL A 92 -32.07 0.12 10.38
C VAL A 92 -30.71 -0.53 10.11
N HIS A 93 -29.64 -0.07 10.77
CA HIS A 93 -28.25 -0.48 10.52
C HIS A 93 -27.62 -1.22 11.71
N GLY A 94 -28.44 -1.84 12.56
CA GLY A 94 -27.99 -2.49 13.78
C GLY A 94 -26.95 -3.60 13.55
N ASP A 95 -27.01 -4.29 12.43
CA ASP A 95 -26.08 -5.38 12.12
C ASP A 95 -24.67 -4.84 11.79
N GLU A 96 -24.56 -3.75 11.03
CA GLU A 96 -23.28 -3.08 10.77
C GLU A 96 -22.67 -2.54 12.08
N LEU A 97 -23.49 -1.93 12.94
CA LEU A 97 -23.00 -1.36 14.20
C LEU A 97 -22.53 -2.43 15.19
N LYS A 98 -23.19 -3.60 15.23
CA LYS A 98 -22.76 -4.73 16.06
C LYS A 98 -21.45 -5.33 15.57
N GLN A 99 -21.23 -5.40 14.25
CA GLN A 99 -19.95 -5.84 13.68
C GLN A 99 -18.80 -4.92 14.10
N ASP A 100 -19.06 -3.62 14.23
CA ASP A 100 -18.10 -2.63 14.73
C ASP A 100 -17.88 -2.68 16.25
N GLY A 101 -18.62 -3.53 16.97
CA GLY A 101 -18.48 -3.71 18.42
C GLY A 101 -19.53 -3.02 19.28
N MET A 102 -20.64 -2.52 18.71
CA MET A 102 -21.76 -2.03 19.51
C MET A 102 -22.49 -3.19 20.21
N TYR A 103 -22.76 -3.01 21.50
CA TYR A 103 -23.57 -3.95 22.28
C TYR A 103 -24.48 -3.25 23.29
N LEU A 104 -25.48 -3.99 23.76
CA LEU A 104 -26.37 -3.55 24.83
C LEU A 104 -25.77 -3.97 26.18
N ALA A 105 -25.30 -2.99 26.95
CA ALA A 105 -24.73 -3.22 28.27
C ALA A 105 -25.80 -3.07 29.35
N LYS A 106 -25.79 -3.97 30.34
CA LYS A 106 -26.67 -3.85 31.51
C LYS A 106 -26.11 -2.81 32.48
N TYR A 107 -26.99 -2.24 33.30
CA TYR A 107 -26.59 -1.27 34.32
C TYR A 107 -25.51 -1.82 35.27
N GLY A 108 -25.62 -3.10 35.67
CA GLY A 108 -24.64 -3.74 36.56
C GLY A 108 -23.22 -3.75 35.98
N GLU A 109 -23.09 -4.10 34.70
CA GLU A 109 -21.80 -4.16 33.99
C GLU A 109 -21.13 -2.78 33.94
N ILE A 110 -21.88 -1.74 33.60
CA ILE A 110 -21.37 -0.36 33.55
C ILE A 110 -21.00 0.16 34.94
N LYS A 111 -21.81 -0.17 35.95
CA LYS A 111 -21.56 0.26 37.33
C LYS A 111 -20.26 -0.34 37.88
N ASP A 112 -20.02 -1.61 37.60
CA ASP A 112 -18.84 -2.33 38.08
C ASP A 112 -17.55 -1.80 37.42
N GLU A 113 -17.63 -1.34 36.17
CA GLU A 113 -16.47 -0.82 35.43
C GLU A 113 -16.18 0.66 35.68
N VAL A 114 -17.20 1.53 35.75
CA VAL A 114 -17.03 3.00 35.85
C VAL A 114 -16.96 3.48 37.31
N ASN A 115 -17.34 2.64 38.29
CA ASN A 115 -17.31 2.93 39.73
C ASN A 115 -17.85 4.34 40.12
N LYS A 116 -18.93 4.77 39.44
CA LYS A 116 -19.59 6.07 39.66
C LYS A 116 -20.96 5.90 40.32
N ASP A 117 -21.40 6.96 41.00
CA ASP A 117 -22.73 7.06 41.57
C ASP A 117 -23.82 7.02 40.49
N TYR A 118 -24.99 6.51 40.87
CA TYR A 118 -26.13 6.33 39.97
C TYR A 118 -26.58 7.64 39.30
N SER A 119 -26.54 8.77 40.02
CA SER A 119 -26.91 10.09 39.49
C SER A 119 -26.04 10.47 38.29
N THR A 120 -24.73 10.26 38.38
CA THR A 120 -23.76 10.61 37.34
C THR A 120 -23.87 9.69 36.11
N LEU A 121 -24.19 8.41 36.33
CA LEU A 121 -24.44 7.46 35.25
C LEU A 121 -25.76 7.75 34.52
N LEU A 122 -26.79 8.17 35.26
CA LEU A 122 -28.07 8.57 34.68
C LEU A 122 -27.94 9.84 33.83
N GLU A 123 -27.15 10.81 34.29
CA GLU A 123 -26.80 12.01 33.52
C GLU A 123 -26.08 11.65 32.21
N SER A 124 -25.20 10.64 32.27
CA SER A 124 -24.49 10.09 31.11
C SER A 124 -25.39 9.26 30.18
N GLY A 125 -26.66 9.05 30.53
CA GLY A 125 -27.63 8.33 29.69
C GLY A 125 -27.67 6.82 29.93
N VAL A 126 -27.16 6.34 31.06
CA VAL A 126 -27.25 4.94 31.49
C VAL A 126 -28.51 4.76 32.33
N SER A 127 -29.50 4.03 31.80
CA SER A 127 -30.72 3.67 32.54
C SER A 127 -30.52 2.38 33.34
N TYR A 128 -31.35 2.15 34.36
CA TYR A 128 -31.41 0.85 35.06
C TYR A 128 -31.70 -0.34 34.13
N ARG A 129 -32.35 -0.08 32.99
CA ARG A 129 -32.65 -1.09 31.97
C ARG A 129 -31.46 -1.43 31.06
N GLY A 130 -30.33 -0.73 31.20
CA GLY A 130 -29.18 -0.81 30.31
C GLY A 130 -29.18 0.29 29.24
N THR A 131 -28.07 0.41 28.52
CA THR A 131 -27.88 1.36 27.42
C THR A 131 -26.99 0.75 26.34
N TYR A 132 -27.07 1.26 25.11
CA TYR A 132 -26.13 0.87 24.07
C TYR A 132 -24.81 1.61 24.27
N LEU A 133 -23.72 0.83 24.24
CA LEU A 133 -22.35 1.34 24.25
C LEU A 133 -21.76 1.26 22.86
N PHE A 134 -21.10 2.35 22.45
CA PHE A 134 -20.52 2.51 21.13
C PHE A 134 -19.01 2.68 21.25
N PRO A 135 -18.19 1.80 20.65
CA PRO A 135 -16.77 2.06 20.46
C PRO A 135 -16.57 3.17 19.43
N ARG A 136 -15.37 3.76 19.42
CA ARG A 136 -15.03 4.84 18.47
C ARG A 136 -15.33 4.49 17.01
N ARG A 137 -15.15 3.21 16.62
CA ARG A 137 -15.51 2.68 15.29
C ARG A 137 -17.01 2.83 14.99
N SER A 138 -17.87 2.35 15.89
CA SER A 138 -19.33 2.47 15.72
C SER A 138 -19.80 3.92 15.74
N ILE A 139 -19.16 4.79 16.52
CA ILE A 139 -19.48 6.22 16.55
C ILE A 139 -19.18 6.87 15.20
N LEU A 140 -18.05 6.52 14.58
CA LEU A 140 -17.70 6.98 13.24
C LEU A 140 -18.71 6.47 12.20
N ARG A 141 -19.10 5.19 12.28
CA ARG A 141 -20.12 4.63 11.37
C ARG A 141 -21.47 5.35 11.49
N ILE A 142 -21.87 5.73 12.71
CA ILE A 142 -23.08 6.56 12.90
C ILE A 142 -22.95 7.90 12.17
N GLY A 143 -21.78 8.55 12.22
CA GLY A 143 -21.52 9.79 11.48
C GLY A 143 -21.61 9.65 9.97
N MET A 144 -21.28 8.48 9.43
CA MET A 144 -21.44 8.18 7.99
C MET A 144 -22.91 8.00 7.60
N LEU A 145 -23.74 7.48 8.51
CA LEU A 145 -25.15 7.17 8.27
C LEU A 145 -26.09 8.36 8.51
N LEU A 146 -25.69 9.32 9.35
CA LEU A 146 -26.51 10.49 9.67
C LEU A 146 -26.55 11.48 8.49
N ARG A 147 -27.73 11.69 7.92
CA ARG A 147 -27.94 12.57 6.77
C ARG A 147 -27.93 14.06 7.13
N ASP A 148 -28.70 14.44 8.14
CA ASP A 148 -29.07 15.84 8.37
C ASP A 148 -28.21 16.55 9.43
N SER A 149 -27.33 15.83 10.12
CA SER A 149 -26.41 16.42 11.12
C SER A 149 -25.28 17.18 10.43
N ASP A 150 -25.08 18.45 10.82
CA ASP A 150 -23.99 19.27 10.30
C ASP A 150 -22.61 18.73 10.71
N VAL A 151 -22.49 18.24 11.95
CA VAL A 151 -21.28 17.56 12.44
C VAL A 151 -21.01 16.30 11.62
N ALA A 152 -22.05 15.52 11.31
CA ALA A 152 -21.91 14.32 10.49
C ALA A 152 -21.54 14.63 9.02
N LYS A 153 -22.03 15.74 8.46
CA LYS A 153 -21.60 16.23 7.14
C LYS A 153 -20.11 16.57 7.16
N GLU A 154 -19.64 17.28 8.19
CA GLU A 154 -18.22 17.60 8.32
C GLU A 154 -17.35 16.34 8.46
N VAL A 155 -17.76 15.35 9.25
CA VAL A 155 -17.09 14.04 9.33
C VAL A 155 -16.97 13.41 7.94
N ARG A 156 -18.06 13.35 7.17
CA ARG A 156 -18.06 12.80 5.80
C ARG A 156 -17.13 13.58 4.88
N THR A 157 -17.15 14.90 4.92
CA THR A 157 -16.24 15.77 4.13
C THR A 157 -14.78 15.54 4.51
N GLN A 158 -14.45 15.42 5.80
CA GLN A 158 -13.08 15.15 6.22
C GLN A 158 -12.60 13.75 5.80
N LEU A 159 -13.48 12.74 5.83
CA LEU A 159 -13.16 11.40 5.36
C LEU A 159 -12.80 11.38 3.86
N LEU A 160 -13.58 12.10 3.05
CA LEU A 160 -13.34 12.27 1.61
C LEU A 160 -12.07 13.08 1.34
N ASN A 161 -11.86 14.20 2.03
CA ASN A 161 -10.66 15.02 1.88
C ASN A 161 -9.36 14.25 2.22
N ILE A 162 -9.42 13.35 3.19
CA ILE A 162 -8.27 12.48 3.51
C ILE A 162 -8.04 11.47 2.40
N GLU A 163 -9.10 10.93 1.80
CA GLU A 163 -8.95 10.04 0.65
C GLU A 163 -8.36 10.76 -0.56
N GLU A 164 -8.85 11.96 -0.93
CA GLU A 164 -8.27 12.72 -2.02
C GLU A 164 -6.77 12.99 -1.79
N LYS A 165 -6.36 13.33 -0.56
CA LYS A 165 -4.95 13.56 -0.23
C LYS A 165 -4.12 12.28 -0.16
N ALA A 166 -4.72 11.16 0.24
CA ALA A 166 -4.04 9.86 0.31
C ALA A 166 -3.95 9.18 -1.08
N GLU A 167 -4.91 9.44 -1.96
CA GLU A 167 -4.98 8.89 -3.31
C GLU A 167 -4.12 9.63 -4.31
N VAL A 168 -3.69 10.87 -4.05
CA VAL A 168 -2.59 11.47 -4.82
C VAL A 168 -1.32 10.70 -4.43
N PRO A 169 -0.89 9.69 -5.21
CA PRO A 169 0.33 8.97 -4.91
C PRO A 169 1.46 9.99 -5.01
N MET A 170 2.50 9.90 -4.17
CA MET A 170 3.68 10.77 -4.32
C MET A 170 4.21 10.76 -5.75
N LYS A 171 4.10 9.61 -6.44
CA LYS A 171 4.39 9.46 -7.87
C LYS A 171 3.63 10.43 -8.77
N VAL A 172 2.35 10.73 -8.51
CA VAL A 172 1.58 11.72 -9.31
C VAL A 172 2.02 13.15 -9.01
N ILE A 173 2.41 13.45 -7.77
CA ILE A 173 2.99 14.77 -7.43
C ILE A 173 4.31 14.97 -8.19
N GLU A 174 5.18 13.96 -8.18
CA GLU A 174 6.47 13.97 -8.89
C GLU A 174 6.29 14.02 -10.41
N VAL A 175 5.36 13.23 -10.96
CA VAL A 175 5.02 13.26 -12.39
C VAL A 175 4.48 14.63 -12.81
N ASN A 176 3.58 15.23 -12.01
CA ASN A 176 3.09 16.58 -12.27
C ASN A 176 4.21 17.61 -12.22
N LYS A 177 5.14 17.47 -11.26
CA LYS A 177 6.31 18.36 -11.15
C LYS A 177 7.27 18.22 -12.32
N GLU A 178 7.53 17.00 -12.79
CA GLU A 178 8.33 16.77 -13.99
C GLU A 178 7.65 17.37 -15.23
N LEU A 179 6.34 17.17 -15.39
CA LEU A 179 5.55 17.74 -16.49
C LEU A 179 5.58 19.27 -16.49
N GLU A 180 5.49 19.91 -15.32
CA GLU A 180 5.63 21.37 -15.20
C GLU A 180 7.00 21.87 -15.68
N LEU A 181 8.09 21.21 -15.24
CA LEU A 181 9.46 21.57 -15.63
C LEU A 181 9.71 21.33 -17.12
N GLN A 182 9.16 20.23 -17.67
CA GLN A 182 9.20 19.97 -19.11
C GLN A 182 8.38 20.98 -19.93
N ALA A 183 7.23 21.43 -19.41
CA ALA A 183 6.42 22.46 -20.04
C ALA A 183 7.11 23.84 -20.00
N GLU A 184 7.81 24.19 -18.91
CA GLU A 184 8.64 25.39 -18.83
C GLU A 184 9.77 25.36 -19.87
N LEU A 185 10.43 24.22 -20.02
CA LEU A 185 11.40 23.95 -21.08
C LEU A 185 10.81 24.13 -22.49
N GLY A 186 9.65 23.55 -22.75
CA GLY A 186 8.95 23.68 -24.03
C GLY A 186 8.59 25.14 -24.35
N LYS A 187 8.10 25.89 -23.35
CA LYS A 187 7.83 27.33 -23.49
C LYS A 187 9.10 28.13 -23.77
N ALA A 188 10.19 27.86 -23.05
CA ALA A 188 11.47 28.51 -23.25
C ALA A 188 12.05 28.21 -24.65
N PHE A 189 11.93 26.96 -25.11
CA PHE A 189 12.33 26.55 -26.46
C PHE A 189 11.53 27.29 -27.54
N MET A 190 10.20 27.34 -27.40
CA MET A 190 9.32 28.07 -28.34
C MET A 190 9.57 29.58 -28.34
N SER A 191 9.95 30.16 -27.20
CA SER A 191 10.24 31.59 -27.09
C SER A 191 11.53 32.03 -27.80
N GLY A 192 12.40 31.09 -28.20
CA GLY A 192 13.69 31.39 -28.84
C GLY A 192 14.72 32.05 -27.92
N ASN A 193 14.42 32.21 -26.62
CA ASN A 193 15.32 32.83 -25.66
C ASN A 193 16.30 31.80 -25.08
N ILE A 194 17.56 31.86 -25.54
CA ILE A 194 18.63 30.93 -25.19
C ILE A 194 18.92 30.91 -23.68
N THR A 195 18.82 32.05 -22.99
CA THR A 195 19.12 32.14 -21.55
C THR A 195 18.02 31.50 -20.72
N ALA A 196 16.76 31.70 -21.09
CA ALA A 196 15.62 31.06 -20.44
C ALA A 196 15.64 29.54 -20.64
N LEU A 197 16.05 29.08 -21.84
CA LEU A 197 16.23 27.66 -22.12
C LEU A 197 17.31 27.04 -21.23
N ALA A 198 18.47 27.68 -21.10
CA ALA A 198 19.56 27.20 -20.25
C ALA A 198 19.16 27.13 -18.75
N GLN A 199 18.32 28.05 -18.28
CA GLN A 199 17.80 28.01 -16.91
C GLN A 199 16.80 26.88 -16.70
N ALA A 200 15.89 26.69 -17.65
CA ALA A 200 14.89 25.63 -17.58
C ALA A 200 15.53 24.23 -17.70
N THR A 201 16.60 24.07 -18.50
CA THR A 201 17.34 22.80 -18.60
C THR A 201 18.11 22.50 -17.32
N ALA A 202 18.72 23.50 -16.70
CA ALA A 202 19.41 23.34 -15.41
C ALA A 202 18.43 22.84 -14.34
N ARG A 203 17.26 23.47 -14.21
CA ARG A 203 16.23 23.06 -13.23
C ARG A 203 15.74 21.63 -13.43
N LEU A 204 15.46 21.23 -14.67
CA LEU A 204 15.06 19.84 -14.96
C LEU A 204 16.20 18.86 -14.64
N SER A 205 17.44 19.20 -15.00
CA SER A 205 18.60 18.35 -14.72
C SER A 205 18.85 18.20 -13.23
N GLU A 206 18.78 19.28 -12.45
CA GLU A 206 18.94 19.25 -11.00
C GLU A 206 17.88 18.37 -10.33
N TYR A 207 16.61 18.51 -10.74
CA TYR A 207 15.52 17.68 -10.24
C TYR A 207 15.75 16.19 -10.53
N LYS A 208 16.10 15.85 -11.78
CA LYS A 208 16.38 14.46 -12.17
C LYS A 208 17.60 13.88 -11.48
N ASN A 209 18.68 14.67 -11.36
CA ASN A 209 19.90 14.22 -10.70
C ASN A 209 19.66 13.91 -9.21
N ARG A 210 18.81 14.69 -8.51
CA ARG A 210 18.43 14.39 -7.13
C ARG A 210 17.68 13.07 -6.99
N LEU A 211 16.77 12.77 -7.92
CA LEU A 211 16.05 11.49 -7.92
C LEU A 211 16.99 10.32 -8.23
N ILE A 212 17.94 10.52 -9.14
CA ILE A 212 18.96 9.51 -9.45
C ILE A 212 19.81 9.21 -8.21
N THR A 213 20.24 10.23 -7.46
CA THR A 213 21.04 10.02 -6.25
C THR A 213 20.28 9.25 -5.18
N GLU A 214 19.01 9.56 -4.97
CA GLU A 214 18.16 8.85 -3.98
C GLU A 214 17.98 7.36 -4.35
N ILE A 215 17.73 7.07 -5.63
CA ILE A 215 17.62 5.69 -6.13
C ILE A 215 18.95 4.94 -6.04
N GLU A 216 20.08 5.60 -6.28
CA GLU A 216 21.40 4.99 -6.16
C GLU A 216 21.76 4.64 -4.72
N GLU A 217 21.41 5.51 -3.76
CA GLU A 217 21.56 5.28 -2.32
C GLU A 217 20.73 4.08 -1.88
N GLU A 218 19.43 4.04 -2.20
CA GLU A 218 18.56 2.90 -1.89
C GLU A 218 19.12 1.58 -2.47
N ARG A 219 19.57 1.61 -3.73
CA ARG A 219 20.16 0.43 -4.39
C ARG A 219 21.41 -0.05 -3.64
N ASP A 220 22.28 0.87 -3.25
CA ASP A 220 23.54 0.54 -2.59
C ASP A 220 23.31 0.04 -1.15
N GLU A 221 22.28 0.55 -0.46
CA GLU A 221 21.78 0.01 0.82
C GLU A 221 21.27 -1.42 0.67
N TYR A 222 20.33 -1.67 -0.25
CA TYR A 222 19.82 -3.02 -0.52
C TYR A 222 20.94 -3.98 -0.93
N ARG A 223 21.92 -3.50 -1.71
CA ARG A 223 23.08 -4.29 -2.09
C ARG A 223 23.95 -4.62 -0.89
N ALA A 224 24.17 -3.67 0.02
CA ALA A 224 24.91 -3.90 1.25
C ALA A 224 24.20 -4.90 2.18
N GLU A 225 22.87 -4.79 2.32
CA GLU A 225 22.05 -5.76 3.05
C GLU A 225 22.13 -7.16 2.44
N LEU A 226 22.02 -7.25 1.11
CA LEU A 226 22.19 -8.51 0.39
C LEU A 226 23.60 -9.08 0.55
N ASP A 227 24.65 -8.26 0.55
CA ASP A 227 26.03 -8.70 0.75
C ASP A 227 26.26 -9.20 2.20
N VAL A 228 25.58 -8.64 3.19
CA VAL A 228 25.58 -9.15 4.58
C VAL A 228 24.87 -10.50 4.66
N ILE A 229 23.66 -10.61 4.11
CA ILE A 229 22.87 -11.86 4.10
C ILE A 229 23.58 -12.97 3.31
N ASN A 230 24.11 -12.64 2.13
CA ASN A 230 24.89 -13.58 1.30
C ASN A 230 26.29 -13.85 1.88
N GLY A 231 26.78 -12.96 2.74
CA GLY A 231 28.02 -13.11 3.51
C GLY A 231 27.91 -14.12 4.65
N THR A 232 26.70 -14.29 5.22
CA THR A 232 26.46 -15.21 6.34
C THR A 232 26.08 -16.63 5.92
N ASP A 233 25.37 -16.79 4.79
CA ASP A 233 24.87 -18.10 4.37
C ASP A 233 25.88 -18.87 3.51
N LEU A 234 27.00 -19.26 4.11
CA LEU A 234 27.87 -20.30 3.55
C LEU A 234 27.19 -21.66 3.68
N ILE A 235 26.42 -22.03 2.66
CA ILE A 235 25.67 -23.27 2.64
C ILE A 235 26.62 -24.45 2.42
N SER A 236 26.57 -25.42 3.32
CA SER A 236 27.32 -26.66 3.14
C SER A 236 26.72 -27.47 1.99
N LEU A 237 27.55 -28.19 1.22
CA LEU A 237 27.05 -29.08 0.17
C LEU A 237 26.02 -30.12 0.67
N LYS A 238 26.03 -30.44 1.98
CA LYS A 238 24.99 -31.27 2.60
C LYS A 238 23.64 -30.57 2.61
N ASN A 239 23.61 -29.29 3.00
CA ASN A 239 22.38 -28.49 3.08
C ASN A 239 21.88 -28.13 1.68
N VAL A 240 22.78 -27.83 0.73
CA VAL A 240 22.39 -27.67 -0.70
C VAL A 240 21.63 -28.92 -1.19
N GLY A 241 22.14 -30.10 -0.85
CA GLY A 241 21.47 -31.35 -1.20
C GLY A 241 20.10 -31.55 -0.56
N LEU A 242 19.95 -31.12 0.69
CA LEU A 242 18.71 -31.25 1.46
C LEU A 242 17.64 -30.27 0.99
N GLU A 243 18.01 -28.99 0.84
CA GLU A 243 17.08 -27.88 0.61
C GLU A 243 16.77 -27.68 -0.88
N TYR A 244 17.77 -27.81 -1.77
CA TYR A 244 17.62 -27.45 -3.20
C TYR A 244 17.45 -28.65 -4.11
N LEU A 245 17.89 -29.84 -3.69
CA LEU A 245 17.95 -31.03 -4.54
C LEU A 245 17.09 -32.20 -4.05
N GLY A 246 16.21 -31.96 -3.07
CA GLY A 246 15.27 -32.99 -2.58
C GLY A 246 15.92 -34.14 -1.80
N GLY A 247 16.97 -33.86 -1.02
CA GLY A 247 17.60 -34.83 -0.12
C GLY A 247 18.81 -35.59 -0.69
N ILE A 248 19.44 -35.07 -1.75
CA ILE A 248 20.61 -35.70 -2.34
C ILE A 248 21.83 -35.60 -1.41
N SER A 249 22.57 -36.70 -1.27
CA SER A 249 23.77 -36.72 -0.44
C SER A 249 24.88 -35.82 -0.98
N SER A 250 25.62 -35.17 -0.08
CA SER A 250 26.76 -34.31 -0.42
C SER A 250 27.85 -35.02 -1.23
N ALA A 251 28.00 -36.34 -1.04
CA ALA A 251 28.95 -37.15 -1.81
C ALA A 251 28.54 -37.29 -3.27
N ARG A 252 27.23 -37.40 -3.56
CA ARG A 252 26.70 -37.49 -4.92
C ARG A 252 26.81 -36.15 -5.65
N ILE A 253 26.50 -35.05 -4.96
CA ILE A 253 26.66 -33.69 -5.48
C ILE A 253 28.13 -33.42 -5.81
N ARG A 254 29.05 -33.78 -4.90
CA ARG A 254 30.49 -33.62 -5.16
C ARG A 254 30.91 -34.34 -6.44
N LYS A 255 30.54 -35.62 -6.60
CA LYS A 255 30.88 -36.41 -7.80
C LYS A 255 30.28 -35.77 -9.06
N PHE A 256 29.05 -35.26 -8.97
CA PHE A 256 28.38 -34.58 -10.07
C PHE A 256 29.11 -33.28 -10.49
N LEU A 257 29.51 -32.46 -9.52
CA LEU A 257 30.26 -31.23 -9.80
C LEU A 257 31.67 -31.51 -10.35
N GLN A 258 32.29 -32.63 -9.94
CA GLN A 258 33.55 -33.09 -10.51
C GLN A 258 33.39 -33.57 -11.96
N TYR A 259 32.32 -34.32 -12.25
CA TYR A 259 32.01 -34.78 -13.60
C TYR A 259 31.80 -33.61 -14.57
N ASN A 260 31.09 -32.57 -14.13
CA ASN A 260 30.84 -31.36 -14.92
C ASN A 260 32.01 -30.36 -14.93
N GLY A 261 33.17 -30.72 -14.35
CA GLY A 261 34.36 -29.86 -14.32
C GLY A 261 34.23 -28.59 -13.47
N VAL A 262 33.22 -28.52 -12.61
CA VAL A 262 32.99 -27.39 -11.68
C VAL A 262 33.96 -27.44 -10.51
N LEU A 263 34.20 -28.64 -9.95
CA LEU A 263 35.18 -28.90 -8.90
C LEU A 263 36.35 -29.74 -9.42
N GLY A 264 37.54 -29.51 -8.85
CA GLY A 264 38.71 -30.34 -9.12
C GLY A 264 38.58 -31.78 -8.61
N ASN A 265 39.31 -32.70 -9.26
CA ASN A 265 39.37 -34.12 -8.88
C ASN A 265 40.36 -34.39 -7.74
N VAL A 266 41.36 -33.52 -7.59
CA VAL A 266 42.41 -33.63 -6.57
C VAL A 266 42.05 -32.73 -5.38
N ARG A 267 42.36 -33.19 -4.18
CA ARG A 267 42.24 -32.37 -2.97
C ARG A 267 43.49 -31.54 -2.79
N THR A 268 43.30 -30.25 -2.58
CA THR A 268 44.36 -29.31 -2.21
C THR A 268 44.06 -28.81 -0.81
N ASP A 269 45.04 -28.86 0.10
CA ASP A 269 44.87 -28.35 1.46
C ASP A 269 43.60 -28.89 2.17
N GLY A 270 43.37 -30.21 2.03
CA GLY A 270 42.27 -30.92 2.66
C GLY A 270 40.87 -30.73 2.04
N HIS A 271 40.69 -29.97 0.96
CA HIS A 271 39.39 -29.76 0.32
C HIS A 271 39.47 -29.81 -1.21
N TYR A 272 38.33 -29.91 -1.88
CA TYR A 272 38.24 -29.79 -3.34
C TYR A 272 38.06 -28.32 -3.70
N THR A 273 38.79 -27.84 -4.69
CA THR A 273 38.76 -26.44 -5.15
C THR A 273 37.85 -26.30 -6.36
N ALA A 274 37.16 -25.16 -6.46
CA ALA A 274 36.41 -24.81 -7.65
C ALA A 274 37.36 -24.35 -8.76
N ASN A 275 37.02 -24.64 -10.01
CA ASN A 275 37.74 -24.07 -11.15
C ASN A 275 37.60 -22.54 -11.16
N VAL A 276 38.59 -21.81 -11.69
CA VAL A 276 38.63 -20.34 -11.74
C VAL A 276 37.33 -19.76 -12.29
N LYS A 277 36.75 -20.39 -13.33
CA LYS A 277 35.47 -19.99 -13.94
C LYS A 277 34.28 -20.02 -12.97
N TYR A 278 34.28 -20.94 -12.01
CA TYR A 278 33.17 -21.16 -11.07
C TYR A 278 33.50 -20.67 -9.66
N ALA A 279 34.64 -19.99 -9.46
CA ALA A 279 35.08 -19.53 -8.15
C ALA A 279 34.07 -18.57 -7.48
N LYS A 280 33.29 -17.79 -8.25
CA LYS A 280 32.24 -16.90 -7.72
C LYS A 280 31.21 -17.64 -6.84
N TYR A 281 30.91 -18.89 -7.18
CA TYR A 281 29.85 -19.68 -6.55
C TYR A 281 30.27 -20.37 -5.24
N PHE A 282 31.56 -20.33 -4.90
CA PHE A 282 32.10 -21.03 -3.75
C PHE A 282 33.01 -20.14 -2.90
N LYS A 283 32.94 -20.29 -1.59
CA LYS A 283 33.83 -19.62 -0.63
C LYS A 283 34.42 -20.65 0.34
N LEU A 284 35.65 -20.39 0.79
CA LEU A 284 36.33 -21.23 1.76
C LEU A 284 35.91 -20.84 3.18
N SER A 285 35.40 -21.81 3.93
CA SER A 285 35.14 -21.68 5.36
C SER A 285 36.25 -22.37 6.15
N THR A 286 36.85 -21.62 7.06
CA THR A 286 37.93 -22.10 7.94
C THR A 286 37.37 -22.28 9.34
N THR A 287 37.48 -23.49 9.88
CA THR A 287 36.99 -23.83 11.23
C THR A 287 38.09 -24.55 11.99
N VAL A 288 38.29 -24.24 13.27
CA VAL A 288 39.21 -24.98 14.13
C VAL A 288 38.45 -26.18 14.72
N LYS A 289 38.98 -27.39 14.50
CA LYS A 289 38.46 -28.61 15.12
C LYS A 289 39.63 -29.39 15.71
N ASN A 290 39.53 -29.75 16.98
CA ASN A 290 40.54 -30.55 17.70
C ASN A 290 41.96 -29.97 17.52
N ASP A 291 42.13 -28.67 17.77
CA ASP A 291 43.38 -27.91 17.59
C ASP A 291 44.00 -27.96 16.19
N ARG A 292 43.22 -28.33 15.17
CA ARG A 292 43.63 -28.33 13.76
C ARG A 292 42.76 -27.40 12.93
N LEU A 293 43.40 -26.62 12.08
CA LEU A 293 42.73 -25.75 11.11
C LEU A 293 42.10 -26.61 9.99
N CYS A 294 40.78 -26.66 9.94
CA CYS A 294 40.04 -27.39 8.90
C CYS A 294 39.42 -26.39 7.92
N LYS A 295 39.85 -26.46 6.65
CA LYS A 295 39.27 -25.67 5.56
C LYS A 295 38.26 -26.53 4.81
N THR A 296 37.08 -25.97 4.55
CA THR A 296 36.02 -26.64 3.79
C THR A 296 35.42 -25.69 2.77
N LEU A 297 35.17 -26.19 1.56
CA LEU A 297 34.49 -25.43 0.51
C LEU A 297 32.99 -25.38 0.80
N LYS A 298 32.41 -24.18 0.74
CA LYS A 298 30.98 -23.91 0.92
C LYS A 298 30.44 -23.22 -0.32
N ALA A 299 29.17 -23.43 -0.63
CA ALA A 299 28.49 -22.73 -1.70
C ALA A 299 27.92 -21.41 -1.16
N THR A 300 27.94 -20.36 -1.97
CA THR A 300 27.11 -19.17 -1.72
C THR A 300 25.66 -19.48 -2.04
N ARG A 301 24.71 -18.60 -1.69
CA ARG A 301 23.29 -18.75 -2.09
C ARG A 301 23.12 -18.79 -3.62
N GLU A 302 23.84 -17.92 -4.32
CA GLU A 302 23.94 -17.97 -5.79
C GLU A 302 24.52 -19.31 -6.26
N GLY A 303 25.54 -19.82 -5.57
CA GLY A 303 26.16 -21.11 -5.87
C GLY A 303 25.23 -22.29 -5.64
N ALA A 304 24.41 -22.28 -4.59
CA ALA A 304 23.42 -23.32 -4.32
C ALA A 304 22.35 -23.37 -5.42
N SER A 305 21.86 -22.20 -5.85
CA SER A 305 20.91 -22.07 -6.95
C SER A 305 21.52 -22.54 -8.28
N PHE A 306 22.76 -22.13 -8.57
CA PHE A 306 23.50 -22.60 -9.74
C PHE A 306 23.69 -24.12 -9.77
N ILE A 307 24.03 -24.73 -8.63
CA ILE A 307 24.17 -26.20 -8.52
C ILE A 307 22.82 -26.88 -8.78
N ALA A 308 21.72 -26.31 -8.30
CA ALA A 308 20.37 -26.84 -8.52
C ALA A 308 19.99 -26.82 -10.00
N GLU A 309 20.14 -25.67 -10.66
CA GLU A 309 19.87 -25.52 -12.10
C GLU A 309 20.72 -26.48 -12.95
N LEU A 310 21.99 -26.63 -12.62
CA LEU A 310 22.90 -27.53 -13.35
C LEU A 310 22.47 -29.00 -13.17
N TYR A 311 21.99 -29.36 -11.98
CA TYR A 311 21.49 -30.70 -11.69
C TYR A 311 20.17 -31.01 -12.41
N GLU A 312 19.24 -30.04 -12.44
CA GLU A 312 17.98 -30.16 -13.16
C GLU A 312 18.20 -30.33 -14.67
N LYS A 313 19.06 -29.49 -15.27
CA LYS A 313 19.41 -29.59 -16.69
C LYS A 313 19.96 -30.97 -17.07
N HIS A 314 20.91 -31.47 -16.29
CA HIS A 314 21.47 -32.80 -16.52
C HIS A 314 20.43 -33.93 -16.35
N ASN A 315 19.46 -33.79 -15.44
CA ASN A 315 18.40 -34.78 -15.31
C ASN A 315 17.39 -34.70 -16.46
N ALA A 316 17.05 -33.49 -16.92
CA ALA A 316 16.19 -33.29 -18.08
C ALA A 316 16.80 -33.91 -19.36
N GLU A 317 18.11 -33.72 -19.57
CA GLU A 317 18.86 -34.35 -20.68
C GLU A 317 18.92 -35.88 -20.61
N LYS A 318 18.76 -36.46 -19.41
CA LYS A 318 18.74 -37.91 -19.21
C LYS A 318 17.35 -38.53 -19.35
N SER A 319 16.30 -37.71 -19.26
CA SER A 319 14.89 -38.11 -19.40
C SER A 319 14.35 -37.92 -20.82
N ALA A 320 15.05 -37.18 -21.67
CA ALA A 320 14.83 -37.11 -23.12
C ALA A 320 15.54 -38.27 -23.83
#